data_AF-A0A0B2V326-F1
#
_entry.id   AF-A0A0B2V326-F1
#
_cell.length_a   1.000
_cell.length_b   1.000
_cell.length_c   1.000
_cell.angle_alpha   90.00
_cell.angle_beta   90.00
_cell.angle_gamma   90.00
#
_symmetry.space_group_name_H-M   'P 1'
#
loop_
_entity.id
_entity.type
_entity.pdbx_description
1 polymer ?
#
loop_
_entity_poly.entity_id
_entity_poly.type
_entity_poly.pdbx_seq_one_letter_code
_entity_poly.pdbx_strand_id
1 'polypeptide(L)'
;MPHKYSPTRPVSRAAKVYKTTDALAIFSVAYQVVSELIVIVHHGANNAPPPKRQHSPKMTLATAALFLSLVAYTFSAKTIYYRFHPDNDPAVNECILNAMDTVMEETCVLFDTRTEKSILFMQSGQCSWQDSNSTIHMNKECIDEDTCLLILSHILSIEKPPHPSHIARLINMKYNCTGRCTLQCENGGSVSDNCECECGYGFEGEQCELLTKRKMFTDSACGELGRSQSTVSLSTYPDAASGSTFCQWLIRGSPTESVEFEIDELDLDSDNMLPGQMCNDLFYIWGSAQISNPVHCDSRSVDSLKGRKYKSDSNWLLIELRMNPWSERPHKGPFIKYRLLDSPIPHPLRAFSAEVSSSSSSSQNCIMISLLIVVVLCLLRL
;
A
#
# COMPACT_ATOMS: atom_id res chain seq x y z
N MET A 1 -9.33 -38.94 -40.72
CA MET A 1 -10.53 -38.11 -40.49
C MET A 1 -10.07 -36.80 -39.86
N PRO A 2 -10.25 -35.64 -40.50
CA PRO A 2 -9.85 -34.36 -39.93
C PRO A 2 -11.04 -33.68 -39.23
N HIS A 3 -10.87 -33.26 -37.98
CA HIS A 3 -11.79 -32.32 -37.34
C HIS A 3 -11.34 -30.88 -37.67
N LYS A 4 -12.21 -30.18 -38.40
CA LYS A 4 -12.08 -28.77 -38.74
C LYS A 4 -12.21 -27.90 -37.48
N TYR A 5 -11.19 -27.08 -37.24
CA TYR A 5 -11.29 -25.88 -36.41
C TYR A 5 -12.14 -24.83 -37.12
N SER A 6 -13.06 -24.20 -36.38
CA SER A 6 -13.80 -23.01 -36.79
C SER A 6 -13.32 -21.85 -35.90
N PRO A 7 -12.86 -20.70 -36.44
CA PRO A 7 -12.46 -19.57 -35.62
C PRO A 7 -13.68 -18.72 -35.25
N THR A 8 -13.92 -18.58 -33.96
CA THR A 8 -14.82 -17.60 -33.36
C THR A 8 -14.27 -16.18 -33.58
N ARG A 9 -15.17 -15.27 -33.99
CA ARG A 9 -14.88 -13.85 -34.23
C ARG A 9 -14.37 -13.16 -32.95
N PRO A 10 -13.42 -12.22 -33.03
CA PRO A 10 -13.12 -11.35 -31.91
C PRO A 10 -14.26 -10.34 -31.70
N VAL A 11 -14.69 -10.24 -30.44
CA VAL A 11 -15.59 -9.18 -29.96
C VAL A 11 -14.77 -7.90 -29.88
N SER A 12 -15.08 -6.91 -30.72
CA SER A 12 -14.47 -5.58 -30.59
C SER A 12 -15.03 -4.92 -29.33
N ARG A 13 -14.23 -4.85 -28.26
CA ARG A 13 -14.48 -3.90 -27.18
C ARG A 13 -14.08 -2.51 -27.70
N ALA A 14 -15.05 -1.60 -27.68
CA ALA A 14 -14.85 -0.21 -28.05
C ALA A 14 -13.76 0.40 -27.16
N ALA A 15 -12.79 1.06 -27.78
CA ALA A 15 -11.85 1.92 -27.08
C ALA A 15 -12.63 2.94 -26.24
N LYS A 16 -12.44 2.91 -24.93
CA LYS A 16 -12.91 3.94 -24.01
C LYS A 16 -12.08 5.18 -24.34
N VAL A 17 -12.58 6.03 -25.23
CA VAL A 17 -12.00 7.35 -25.47
C VAL A 17 -12.26 8.15 -24.20
N TYR A 18 -11.26 8.24 -23.33
CA TYR A 18 -11.21 9.27 -22.28
C TYR A 18 -11.16 10.61 -23.00
N LYS A 19 -12.34 11.16 -23.29
CA LYS A 19 -12.46 12.55 -23.72
C LYS A 19 -11.89 13.42 -22.60
N THR A 20 -11.40 14.57 -22.99
CA THR A 20 -10.91 15.72 -22.20
C THR A 20 -11.88 16.28 -21.14
N THR A 21 -12.84 15.48 -20.67
CA THR A 21 -13.87 15.83 -19.69
C THR A 21 -13.36 15.96 -18.27
N ASP A 22 -12.26 15.31 -17.87
CA ASP A 22 -11.75 15.41 -16.49
C ASP A 22 -11.00 16.72 -16.22
N ALA A 23 -10.33 17.28 -17.23
CA ALA A 23 -9.82 18.65 -17.15
C ALA A 23 -10.97 19.66 -17.02
N LEU A 24 -12.08 19.46 -17.75
CA LEU A 24 -13.29 20.27 -17.63
C LEU A 24 -13.97 20.12 -16.26
N ALA A 25 -13.94 18.94 -15.65
CA ALA A 25 -14.47 18.71 -14.30
C ALA A 25 -13.65 19.46 -13.24
N ILE A 26 -12.32 19.43 -13.34
CA ILE A 26 -11.42 20.20 -12.47
C ILE A 26 -11.64 21.71 -12.66
N PHE A 27 -11.79 22.18 -13.91
CA PHE A 27 -12.16 23.57 -14.21
C PHE A 27 -13.55 23.93 -13.67
N SER A 28 -14.52 23.02 -13.71
CA SER A 28 -15.87 23.23 -13.20
C SER A 28 -15.89 23.36 -11.69
N VAL A 29 -15.17 22.50 -10.96
CA VAL A 29 -15.07 22.58 -9.50
C VAL A 29 -14.33 23.85 -9.07
N ALA A 30 -13.22 24.19 -9.75
CA ALA A 30 -12.50 25.43 -9.50
C ALA A 30 -13.38 26.67 -9.79
N TYR A 31 -14.16 26.65 -10.88
CA TYR A 31 -15.10 27.73 -11.21
C TYR A 31 -16.22 27.85 -10.16
N GLN A 32 -16.72 26.73 -9.64
CA GLN A 32 -17.79 26.69 -8.65
C GLN A 32 -17.33 27.19 -7.27
N VAL A 33 -16.13 26.82 -6.85
CA VAL A 33 -15.50 27.33 -5.62
C VAL A 33 -15.22 28.84 -5.73
N VAL A 34 -14.73 29.32 -6.88
CA VAL A 34 -14.52 30.76 -7.12
C VAL A 34 -15.85 31.51 -7.15
N SER A 35 -16.88 30.92 -7.74
CA SER A 35 -18.25 31.45 -7.77
C SER A 35 -18.82 31.63 -6.35
N GLU A 36 -18.69 30.62 -5.47
CA GLU A 36 -19.19 30.73 -4.10
C GLU A 36 -18.38 31.71 -3.25
N LEU A 37 -17.05 31.80 -3.43
CA LEU A 37 -16.22 32.81 -2.79
C LEU A 37 -16.62 34.24 -3.21
N ILE A 38 -16.99 34.46 -4.48
CA ILE A 38 -17.50 35.75 -4.96
C ILE A 38 -18.87 36.07 -4.32
N VAL A 39 -19.73 35.07 -4.14
CA VAL A 39 -21.04 35.24 -3.51
C VAL A 39 -20.91 35.58 -2.01
N ILE A 40 -19.99 34.93 -1.28
CA ILE A 40 -19.73 35.22 0.14
C ILE A 40 -19.22 36.65 0.33
N VAL A 41 -18.33 37.12 -0.56
CA VAL A 41 -17.84 38.50 -0.53
C VAL A 41 -18.96 39.51 -0.85
N HIS A 42 -19.95 39.14 -1.66
CA HIS A 42 -21.07 40.03 -2.00
C HIS A 42 -22.24 40.00 -0.99
N HIS A 43 -22.47 38.89 -0.26
CA HIS A 43 -23.58 38.79 0.71
C HIS A 43 -23.25 39.24 2.13
N GLY A 44 -21.97 39.45 2.48
CA GLY A 44 -21.56 40.04 3.76
C GLY A 44 -21.86 41.54 3.93
N ALA A 45 -22.39 42.22 2.91
CA ALA A 45 -22.51 43.69 2.87
C ALA A 45 -23.88 44.26 3.30
N ASN A 46 -24.91 43.44 3.57
CA ASN A 46 -26.29 43.95 3.67
C ASN A 46 -26.89 44.03 5.09
N ASN A 47 -26.20 43.65 6.17
CA ASN A 47 -26.80 43.65 7.52
C ASN A 47 -25.90 44.26 8.62
N ALA A 48 -25.17 45.34 8.34
CA ALA A 48 -24.45 46.08 9.38
C ALA A 48 -24.64 47.61 9.26
N PRO A 49 -24.83 48.34 10.38
CA PRO A 49 -24.93 49.80 10.39
C PRO A 49 -23.59 50.44 9.97
N PRO A 50 -23.61 51.66 9.40
CA PRO A 50 -22.48 52.22 8.67
C PRO A 50 -21.27 52.44 9.59
N PRO A 51 -20.12 51.76 9.37
CA PRO A 51 -18.87 52.12 10.00
C PRO A 51 -18.10 53.12 9.13
N LYS A 52 -17.30 53.93 9.82
CA LYS A 52 -16.37 54.90 9.23
C LYS A 52 -15.38 54.18 8.29
N ARG A 53 -15.19 54.75 7.09
CA ARG A 53 -14.19 54.42 6.04
C ARG A 53 -13.23 53.30 6.43
N GLN A 54 -13.57 52.07 6.05
CA GLN A 54 -12.67 50.93 6.04
C GLN A 54 -12.55 50.46 4.60
N HIS A 55 -11.34 50.50 4.05
CA HIS A 55 -11.05 50.08 2.68
C HIS A 55 -11.38 48.59 2.53
N SER A 56 -12.39 48.26 1.72
CA SER A 56 -12.65 46.88 1.33
C SER A 56 -11.53 46.42 0.37
N PRO A 57 -10.90 45.26 0.61
CA PRO A 57 -9.92 44.72 -0.33
C PRO A 57 -10.69 44.25 -1.56
N LYS A 58 -10.69 45.06 -2.62
CA LYS A 58 -11.15 44.61 -3.93
C LYS A 58 -10.12 43.62 -4.45
N MET A 59 -10.41 42.33 -4.33
CA MET A 59 -9.66 41.30 -5.03
C MET A 59 -9.81 41.59 -6.52
N THR A 60 -8.76 42.12 -7.14
CA THR A 60 -8.75 42.46 -8.56
C THR A 60 -8.76 41.18 -9.38
N LEU A 61 -9.29 41.25 -10.59
CA LEU A 61 -9.29 40.14 -11.56
C LEU A 61 -7.88 39.52 -11.74
N ALA A 62 -6.84 40.34 -11.60
CA ALA A 62 -5.44 39.92 -11.62
C ALA A 62 -5.09 38.98 -10.46
N THR A 63 -5.50 39.28 -9.22
CA THR A 63 -5.30 38.40 -8.05
C THR A 63 -6.04 37.07 -8.17
N ALA A 64 -7.26 37.07 -8.72
CA ALA A 64 -8.00 35.83 -8.98
C ALA A 64 -7.34 34.97 -10.06
N ALA A 65 -6.86 35.58 -11.14
CA ALA A 65 -6.12 34.89 -12.20
C ALA A 65 -4.78 34.32 -11.70
N LEU A 66 -4.06 35.05 -10.84
CA LEU A 66 -2.81 34.60 -10.25
C LEU A 66 -3.04 33.42 -9.29
N PHE A 67 -4.13 33.45 -8.53
CA PHE A 67 -4.52 32.34 -7.65
C PHE A 67 -4.92 31.10 -8.44
N LEU A 68 -5.73 31.25 -9.50
CA LEU A 68 -6.08 30.16 -10.41
C LEU A 68 -4.85 29.59 -11.12
N SER A 69 -3.90 30.44 -11.53
CA SER A 69 -2.64 30.00 -12.11
C SER A 69 -1.75 29.27 -11.09
N LEU A 70 -1.75 29.70 -9.82
CA LEU A 70 -1.03 29.00 -8.74
C LEU A 70 -1.64 27.63 -8.45
N VAL A 71 -2.97 27.58 -8.34
CA VAL A 71 -3.74 26.36 -8.15
C VAL A 71 -3.47 25.38 -9.31
N ALA A 72 -3.57 25.85 -10.55
CA ALA A 72 -3.24 25.03 -11.72
C ALA A 72 -1.77 24.55 -11.72
N TYR A 73 -0.83 25.36 -11.22
CA TYR A 73 0.58 24.99 -11.12
C TYR A 73 0.84 23.93 -10.02
N THR A 74 0.08 23.95 -8.92
CA THR A 74 0.16 22.92 -7.89
C THR A 74 -0.48 21.59 -8.30
N PHE A 75 -1.37 21.59 -9.30
CA PHE A 75 -2.09 20.41 -9.81
C PHE A 75 -1.54 19.88 -11.15
N SER A 76 -0.25 20.08 -11.44
CA SER A 76 0.34 19.57 -12.68
C SER A 76 0.46 18.04 -12.65
N ALA A 77 -0.58 17.35 -13.11
CA ALA A 77 -0.55 15.90 -13.39
C ALA A 77 0.68 15.57 -14.26
N LYS A 78 1.39 14.49 -13.91
CA LYS A 78 2.59 14.08 -14.65
C LYS A 78 2.17 13.18 -15.81
N THR A 79 2.26 13.69 -17.03
CA THR A 79 2.04 12.86 -18.23
C THR A 79 3.30 12.08 -18.61
N ILE A 80 3.12 10.79 -18.83
CA ILE A 80 4.13 9.85 -19.33
C ILE A 80 3.73 9.44 -20.74
N TYR A 81 4.63 9.68 -21.68
CA TYR A 81 4.37 9.35 -23.08
C TYR A 81 4.82 7.93 -23.39
N TYR A 82 3.98 7.18 -24.11
CA TYR A 82 4.29 5.81 -24.51
C TYR A 82 3.91 5.52 -25.96
N ARG A 83 4.44 4.42 -26.48
CA ARG A 83 4.02 3.79 -27.73
C ARG A 83 4.29 2.29 -27.71
N PHE A 84 3.45 1.53 -28.41
CA PHE A 84 3.67 0.10 -28.65
C PHE A 84 4.40 -0.11 -29.98
N HIS A 85 5.25 -1.13 -30.03
CA HIS A 85 5.77 -1.64 -31.29
C HIS A 85 4.62 -2.29 -32.08
N PRO A 86 4.52 -2.09 -33.41
CA PRO A 86 3.41 -2.60 -34.21
C PRO A 86 3.31 -4.13 -34.22
N ASP A 87 4.45 -4.81 -34.03
CA ASP A 87 4.53 -6.27 -34.05
C ASP A 87 4.28 -6.93 -32.67
N ASN A 88 3.84 -6.17 -31.67
CA ASN A 88 3.50 -6.73 -30.37
C ASN A 88 2.26 -7.64 -30.47
N ASP A 89 2.30 -8.74 -29.72
CA ASP A 89 1.10 -9.52 -29.47
C ASP A 89 0.07 -8.67 -28.70
N PRO A 90 -1.23 -8.74 -29.08
CA PRO A 90 -2.29 -7.98 -28.42
C PRO A 90 -2.34 -8.18 -26.89
N ALA A 91 -2.03 -9.38 -26.39
CA ALA A 91 -2.05 -9.66 -24.95
C ALA A 91 -1.00 -8.86 -24.18
N VAL A 92 0.17 -8.59 -24.78
CA VAL A 92 1.21 -7.73 -24.18
C VAL A 92 0.68 -6.32 -24.00
N ASN A 93 0.06 -5.78 -25.05
CA ASN A 93 -0.47 -4.42 -25.04
C ASN A 93 -1.62 -4.30 -24.03
N GLU A 94 -2.53 -5.29 -23.99
CA GLU A 94 -3.65 -5.32 -23.04
C GLU A 94 -3.18 -5.30 -21.59
N CYS A 95 -2.16 -6.11 -21.24
CA CYS A 95 -1.63 -6.14 -19.87
C CYS A 95 -1.02 -4.80 -19.43
N ILE A 96 -0.26 -4.14 -20.31
CA ILE A 96 0.31 -2.83 -20.03
C ILE A 96 -0.79 -1.76 -19.92
N LEU A 97 -1.79 -1.79 -20.81
CA LEU A 97 -2.90 -0.84 -20.76
C LEU A 97 -3.72 -0.99 -19.48
N ASN A 98 -4.03 -2.22 -19.06
CA ASN A 98 -4.74 -2.46 -17.80
C ASN A 98 -3.95 -1.92 -16.60
N ALA A 99 -2.63 -2.17 -16.57
CA ALA A 99 -1.78 -1.64 -15.50
C ALA A 99 -1.69 -0.10 -15.53
N MET A 100 -1.69 0.52 -16.72
CA MET A 100 -1.72 1.98 -16.88
C MET A 100 -3.04 2.57 -16.35
N ASP A 101 -4.17 1.91 -16.66
CA ASP A 101 -5.48 2.31 -16.17
C ASP A 101 -5.53 2.27 -14.64
N THR A 102 -5.04 1.20 -14.00
CA THR A 102 -4.94 1.11 -12.53
C THR A 102 -4.12 2.26 -11.94
N VAL A 103 -2.95 2.57 -12.52
CA VAL A 103 -2.12 3.68 -12.06
C VAL A 103 -2.82 5.03 -12.26
N MET A 104 -3.52 5.23 -13.37
CA MET A 104 -4.26 6.47 -13.64
C MET A 104 -5.48 6.66 -12.73
N GLU A 105 -6.14 5.57 -12.32
CA GLU A 105 -7.27 5.62 -11.40
C GLU A 105 -6.85 5.97 -9.98
N GLU A 106 -5.68 5.47 -9.54
CA GLU A 106 -5.23 5.62 -8.16
C GLU A 106 -4.23 6.78 -7.95
N THR A 107 -3.75 7.42 -9.04
CA THR A 107 -2.68 8.43 -8.96
C THR A 107 -2.92 9.64 -9.87
N CYS A 108 -2.08 10.66 -9.73
CA CYS A 108 -2.07 11.84 -10.61
C CYS A 108 -1.19 11.67 -11.87
N VAL A 109 -0.67 10.47 -12.12
CA VAL A 109 0.12 10.16 -13.30
C VAL A 109 -0.82 9.81 -14.44
N LEU A 110 -0.58 10.39 -15.62
CA LEU A 110 -1.37 10.15 -16.83
C LEU A 110 -0.51 9.49 -17.89
N PHE A 111 -1.07 8.56 -18.66
CA PHE A 111 -0.41 7.99 -19.82
C PHE A 111 -1.02 8.55 -21.11
N ASP A 112 -0.17 8.92 -22.06
CA ASP A 112 -0.62 9.44 -23.36
C ASP A 112 0.26 8.92 -24.50
N THR A 113 -0.32 8.76 -25.67
CA THR A 113 0.39 8.25 -26.85
C THR A 113 1.12 9.38 -27.57
N ARG A 114 2.45 9.26 -27.71
CA ARG A 114 3.26 10.17 -28.55
C ARG A 114 4.45 9.45 -29.20
N THR A 115 4.93 10.01 -30.30
CA THR A 115 6.06 9.47 -31.08
C THR A 115 7.43 9.93 -30.55
N GLU A 116 7.52 11.13 -29.99
CA GLU A 116 8.78 11.71 -29.51
C GLU A 116 8.94 11.55 -28.00
N LYS A 117 10.14 11.14 -27.55
CA LYS A 117 10.50 10.94 -26.13
C LYS A 117 9.51 10.06 -25.35
N SER A 118 8.97 9.04 -26.01
CA SER A 118 8.07 8.07 -25.41
C SER A 118 8.77 6.78 -25.03
N ILE A 119 8.21 6.11 -24.03
CA ILE A 119 8.59 4.74 -23.68
C ILE A 119 8.09 3.81 -24.78
N LEU A 120 8.99 3.02 -25.35
CA LEU A 120 8.66 2.01 -26.35
C LEU A 120 8.44 0.67 -25.67
N PHE A 121 7.23 0.13 -25.75
CA PHE A 121 6.92 -1.23 -25.34
C PHE A 121 7.04 -2.15 -26.54
N MET A 122 7.96 -3.12 -26.50
CA MET A 122 8.17 -4.07 -27.58
C MET A 122 8.26 -5.51 -27.10
N GLN A 123 7.69 -6.43 -27.86
CA GLN A 123 7.78 -7.84 -27.56
C GLN A 123 9.17 -8.39 -27.89
N SER A 124 9.70 -9.24 -27.01
CA SER A 124 10.95 -9.95 -27.22
C SER A 124 10.95 -11.29 -26.46
N GLY A 125 12.06 -12.06 -26.56
CA GLY A 125 12.25 -13.26 -25.76
C GLY A 125 12.61 -13.00 -24.28
N GLN A 126 12.74 -11.74 -23.88
CA GLN A 126 13.17 -11.32 -22.54
C GLN A 126 12.20 -10.28 -21.94
N CYS A 127 12.27 -10.14 -20.61
CA CYS A 127 11.50 -9.20 -19.83
C CYS A 127 12.45 -8.24 -19.13
N SER A 128 12.76 -7.14 -19.79
CA SER A 128 13.80 -6.21 -19.36
C SER A 128 13.48 -4.77 -19.72
N TRP A 129 13.92 -3.87 -18.86
CA TRP A 129 13.90 -2.44 -19.10
C TRP A 129 15.28 -1.99 -19.56
N GLN A 130 15.32 -1.17 -20.61
CA GLN A 130 16.53 -0.58 -21.12
C GLN A 130 16.46 0.95 -20.98
N ASP A 131 17.16 1.48 -19.98
CA ASP A 131 17.21 2.92 -19.68
C ASP A 131 17.71 3.75 -20.87
N SER A 132 18.75 3.27 -21.57
CA SER A 132 19.47 4.05 -22.59
C SER A 132 18.61 4.52 -23.77
N ASN A 133 17.52 3.81 -24.06
CA ASN A 133 16.60 4.10 -25.15
C ASN A 133 15.13 4.11 -24.71
N SER A 134 14.87 4.11 -23.40
CA SER A 134 13.53 4.04 -22.82
C SER A 134 12.65 2.93 -23.41
N THR A 135 13.23 1.75 -23.61
CA THR A 135 12.55 0.61 -24.25
C THR A 135 12.31 -0.52 -23.25
N ILE A 136 11.10 -1.07 -23.29
CA ILE A 136 10.70 -2.24 -22.51
C ILE A 136 10.56 -3.41 -23.44
N HIS A 137 11.29 -4.45 -23.11
CA HIS A 137 11.21 -5.76 -23.72
C HIS A 137 10.25 -6.62 -22.92
N MET A 138 9.23 -7.19 -23.56
CA MET A 138 8.25 -8.06 -22.92
C MET A 138 8.14 -9.42 -23.60
N ASN A 139 8.23 -10.50 -22.84
CA ASN A 139 7.88 -11.84 -23.29
C ASN A 139 6.43 -12.16 -22.90
N LYS A 140 5.76 -13.03 -23.65
CA LYS A 140 4.43 -13.56 -23.32
C LYS A 140 4.38 -14.25 -21.97
N GLU A 141 5.51 -14.83 -21.55
CA GLU A 141 5.64 -15.48 -20.24
C GLU A 141 5.66 -14.48 -19.07
N CYS A 142 5.77 -13.18 -19.33
CA CYS A 142 5.79 -12.11 -18.33
C CYS A 142 4.50 -11.28 -18.34
N ILE A 143 3.43 -11.85 -18.89
CA ILE A 143 2.11 -11.23 -18.93
C ILE A 143 1.28 -11.83 -17.79
N ASP A 144 1.39 -11.20 -16.63
CA ASP A 144 0.44 -11.33 -15.54
C ASP A 144 0.17 -9.93 -14.94
N GLU A 145 -0.95 -9.81 -14.24
CA GLU A 145 -1.49 -8.54 -13.77
C GLU A 145 -0.50 -7.80 -12.86
N ASP A 146 0.16 -8.53 -11.95
CA ASP A 146 1.14 -7.98 -11.02
C ASP A 146 2.44 -7.57 -11.74
N THR A 147 2.93 -8.39 -12.68
CA THR A 147 4.17 -8.12 -13.42
C THR A 147 4.07 -6.84 -14.26
N CYS A 148 2.94 -6.61 -14.93
CA CYS A 148 2.75 -5.38 -15.71
C CYS A 148 2.72 -4.13 -14.82
N LEU A 149 2.08 -4.21 -13.65
CA LEU A 149 2.08 -3.11 -12.68
C LEU A 149 3.48 -2.86 -12.10
N LEU A 150 4.24 -3.92 -11.81
CA LEU A 150 5.63 -3.85 -11.36
C LEU A 150 6.54 -3.19 -12.41
N ILE A 151 6.39 -3.54 -13.68
CA ILE A 151 7.12 -2.89 -14.79
C ILE A 151 6.82 -1.39 -14.81
N LEU A 152 5.54 -0.98 -14.73
CA LEU A 152 5.19 0.44 -14.67
C LEU A 152 5.79 1.15 -13.46
N SER A 153 5.81 0.50 -12.29
CA SER A 153 6.45 1.07 -11.10
C SER A 153 7.93 1.39 -11.36
N HIS A 154 8.65 0.51 -12.06
CA HIS A 154 10.05 0.72 -12.40
C HIS A 154 10.23 1.88 -13.39
N ILE A 155 9.36 2.01 -14.40
CA ILE A 155 9.38 3.14 -15.35
C ILE A 155 9.23 4.47 -14.59
N LEU A 156 8.30 4.50 -13.64
CA LEU A 156 8.05 5.64 -12.77
C LEU A 156 9.16 5.82 -11.72
N SER A 157 10.21 4.99 -11.79
CA SER A 157 11.38 5.00 -10.93
C SER A 157 10.97 4.85 -9.45
N ILE A 158 9.93 4.06 -9.20
CA ILE A 158 9.55 3.62 -7.88
C ILE A 158 10.55 2.56 -7.45
N GLU A 159 11.25 2.82 -6.35
CA GLU A 159 12.14 1.85 -5.77
C GLU A 159 11.32 0.66 -5.27
N LYS A 160 11.62 -0.50 -5.86
CA LYS A 160 11.09 -1.84 -5.60
C LYS A 160 9.95 -1.91 -4.55
N PRO A 161 8.69 -1.89 -4.98
CA PRO A 161 7.55 -1.95 -4.06
C PRO A 161 7.58 -3.29 -3.26
N PRO A 162 7.28 -3.28 -1.95
CA PRO A 162 7.21 -4.52 -1.15
C PRO A 162 6.13 -5.50 -1.61
N HIS A 163 5.07 -4.96 -2.21
CA HIS A 163 3.93 -5.69 -2.75
C HIS A 163 3.27 -4.85 -3.86
N PRO A 164 2.66 -5.45 -4.91
CA PRO A 164 1.98 -4.71 -5.98
C PRO A 164 0.96 -3.67 -5.48
N SER A 165 0.21 -3.99 -4.43
CA SER A 165 -0.74 -3.08 -3.78
C SER A 165 -0.13 -1.78 -3.22
N HIS A 166 1.19 -1.70 -3.08
CA HIS A 166 1.87 -0.48 -2.60
C HIS A 166 2.31 0.44 -3.74
N ILE A 167 2.19 0.03 -5.00
CA ILE A 167 2.72 0.76 -6.15
C ILE A 167 2.08 2.15 -6.28
N ALA A 168 0.75 2.25 -6.26
CA ALA A 168 0.06 3.52 -6.36
C ALA A 168 0.43 4.49 -5.22
N ARG A 169 0.56 3.98 -3.99
CA ARG A 169 1.03 4.77 -2.84
C ARG A 169 2.39 5.39 -3.11
N LEU A 170 3.36 4.59 -3.55
CA LEU A 170 4.72 5.06 -3.79
C LEU A 170 4.76 6.07 -4.95
N ILE A 171 3.94 5.86 -5.98
CA ILE A 171 3.76 6.83 -7.08
C ILE A 171 3.18 8.13 -6.53
N ASN A 172 2.13 8.08 -5.72
CA ASN A 172 1.51 9.26 -5.14
C ASN A 172 2.49 10.04 -4.26
N MET A 173 3.28 9.37 -3.43
CA MET A 173 4.33 10.01 -2.63
C MET A 173 5.41 10.64 -3.52
N LYS A 174 5.86 9.92 -4.55
CA LYS A 174 6.95 10.37 -5.42
C LYS A 174 6.59 11.58 -6.27
N TYR A 175 5.40 11.57 -6.85
CA TYR A 175 4.91 12.64 -7.72
C TYR A 175 4.12 13.70 -6.95
N ASN A 176 4.11 13.61 -5.61
CA ASN A 176 3.34 14.47 -4.72
C ASN A 176 1.89 14.61 -5.18
N CYS A 177 1.32 13.49 -5.62
CA CYS A 177 -0.08 13.45 -5.99
C CYS A 177 -0.89 13.69 -4.73
N THR A 178 -1.81 14.63 -4.80
CA THR A 178 -2.96 14.69 -3.91
C THR A 178 -3.90 13.55 -4.27
N GLY A 179 -3.49 12.30 -3.99
CA GLY A 179 -4.33 11.12 -4.12
C GLY A 179 -5.52 11.20 -3.16
N ARG A 180 -6.60 10.46 -3.44
CA ARG A 180 -7.83 10.48 -2.63
C ARG A 180 -7.58 10.15 -1.15
N CYS A 181 -6.60 9.28 -0.84
CA CYS A 181 -6.37 8.79 0.51
C CYS A 181 -4.88 8.84 0.87
N THR A 182 -4.53 9.56 1.93
CA THR A 182 -3.18 9.56 2.55
C THR A 182 -3.08 8.63 3.76
N LEU A 183 -4.20 7.98 4.13
CA LEU A 183 -4.31 7.06 5.26
C LEU A 183 -3.42 5.83 5.04
N GLN A 184 -2.72 5.40 6.10
CA GLN A 184 -1.92 4.18 6.11
C GLN A 184 -2.57 3.18 7.06
N CYS A 185 -2.81 1.96 6.58
CA CYS A 185 -3.31 0.87 7.39
C CYS A 185 -2.13 0.02 7.90
N GLU A 186 -2.17 -0.34 9.17
CA GLU A 186 -1.22 -1.18 9.86
C GLU A 186 -1.67 -2.65 9.87
N ASN A 187 -0.77 -3.54 10.30
CA ASN A 187 -1.07 -4.94 10.62
C ASN A 187 -1.82 -5.72 9.52
N GLY A 188 -1.51 -5.42 8.25
CA GLY A 188 -2.10 -6.09 7.09
C GLY A 188 -3.46 -5.55 6.67
N GLY A 189 -3.90 -4.41 7.19
CA GLY A 189 -5.09 -3.71 6.70
C GLY A 189 -4.91 -3.14 5.29
N SER A 190 -6.02 -2.98 4.57
CA SER A 190 -6.07 -2.39 3.22
C SER A 190 -6.91 -1.11 3.22
N VAL A 191 -6.55 -0.13 2.40
CA VAL A 191 -7.34 1.09 2.24
C VAL A 191 -8.50 0.80 1.29
N SER A 192 -9.73 1.05 1.72
CA SER A 192 -10.93 0.98 0.88
C SER A 192 -11.05 2.18 -0.07
N ASP A 193 -11.94 2.09 -1.05
CA ASP A 193 -12.26 3.18 -1.99
C ASP A 193 -12.70 4.49 -1.31
N ASN A 194 -13.20 4.40 -0.07
CA ASN A 194 -13.66 5.52 0.75
C ASN A 194 -12.57 6.10 1.67
N CYS A 195 -11.31 5.68 1.52
CA CYS A 195 -10.20 6.12 2.36
C CYS A 195 -10.29 5.69 3.83
N GLU A 196 -10.98 4.58 4.11
CA GLU A 196 -11.03 3.96 5.44
C GLU A 196 -10.25 2.65 5.41
N CYS A 197 -9.60 2.30 6.53
CA CYS A 197 -8.90 1.02 6.63
C CYS A 197 -9.86 -0.14 6.87
N GLU A 198 -9.78 -1.13 6.00
CA GLU A 198 -10.37 -2.45 6.19
C GLU A 198 -9.38 -3.33 6.95
N CYS A 199 -9.73 -3.64 8.19
CA CYS A 199 -8.85 -4.38 9.08
C CYS A 199 -8.99 -5.89 8.91
N GLY A 200 -7.85 -6.56 8.80
CA GLY A 200 -7.76 -8.01 8.83
C GLY A 200 -8.22 -8.59 10.17
N TYR A 201 -8.36 -9.92 10.18
CA TYR A 201 -8.77 -10.65 11.39
C TYR A 201 -7.88 -10.30 12.59
N GLY A 202 -8.52 -10.02 13.73
CA GLY A 202 -7.84 -9.73 14.99
C GLY A 202 -7.55 -8.24 15.23
N PHE A 203 -7.76 -7.37 14.23
CA PHE A 203 -7.45 -5.94 14.31
C PHE A 203 -8.69 -5.03 14.17
N GLU A 204 -8.62 -3.86 14.78
CA GLU A 204 -9.58 -2.76 14.72
C GLU A 204 -8.84 -1.41 14.83
N GLY A 205 -9.56 -0.30 14.71
CA GLY A 205 -8.99 1.05 14.77
C GLY A 205 -9.05 1.75 13.41
N GLU A 206 -8.75 3.04 13.39
CA GLU A 206 -8.75 3.85 12.15
C GLU A 206 -7.67 3.37 11.17
N GLN A 207 -6.56 2.84 11.71
CA GLN A 207 -5.42 2.31 10.97
C GLN A 207 -5.20 0.82 11.24
N CYS A 208 -6.17 0.10 11.81
CA CYS A 208 -5.99 -1.31 12.21
C CYS A 208 -4.89 -1.53 13.24
N GLU A 209 -4.62 -0.51 14.06
CA GLU A 209 -3.54 -0.46 15.03
C GLU A 209 -3.88 -1.17 16.35
N LEU A 210 -5.15 -1.51 16.59
CA LEU A 210 -5.65 -2.07 17.84
C LEU A 210 -6.06 -3.53 17.70
N LEU A 211 -5.92 -4.32 18.76
CA LEU A 211 -6.45 -5.69 18.81
C LEU A 211 -7.94 -5.69 19.18
N THR A 212 -8.80 -6.33 18.36
CA THR A 212 -10.26 -6.35 18.54
C THR A 212 -10.70 -7.11 19.80
N LYS A 213 -9.93 -8.11 20.23
CA LYS A 213 -10.35 -9.07 21.28
C LYS A 213 -9.70 -8.81 22.64
N ARG A 214 -9.10 -7.64 22.86
CA ARG A 214 -8.40 -7.27 24.12
C ARG A 214 -9.24 -7.51 25.37
N LYS A 215 -10.54 -7.24 25.31
CA LYS A 215 -11.47 -7.42 26.44
C LYS A 215 -11.72 -8.89 26.80
N MET A 216 -11.31 -9.83 25.96
CA MET A 216 -11.47 -11.27 26.18
C MET A 216 -10.20 -11.93 26.69
N PHE A 217 -9.09 -11.18 26.85
CA PHE A 217 -7.85 -11.76 27.34
C PHE A 217 -8.03 -12.27 28.77
N THR A 218 -7.64 -13.52 29.00
CA THR A 218 -7.71 -14.15 30.32
C THR A 218 -6.34 -14.36 30.95
N ASP A 219 -5.26 -14.04 30.25
CA ASP A 219 -3.89 -14.07 30.75
C ASP A 219 -3.25 -12.66 30.69
N SER A 220 -2.40 -12.35 31.67
CA SER A 220 -1.79 -11.02 31.82
C SER A 220 -0.64 -10.75 30.84
N ALA A 221 -0.07 -11.78 30.22
CA ALA A 221 0.97 -11.66 29.20
C ALA A 221 0.42 -11.34 27.81
N CYS A 222 -0.91 -11.33 27.62
CA CYS A 222 -1.56 -11.03 26.35
C CYS A 222 -1.47 -9.55 25.98
N GLY A 223 -1.44 -9.26 24.69
CA GLY A 223 -1.49 -7.93 24.12
C GLY A 223 -0.28 -7.62 23.25
N GLU A 224 0.05 -6.34 23.14
CA GLU A 224 1.19 -5.89 22.37
C GLU A 224 2.49 -6.12 23.15
N LEU A 225 3.46 -6.76 22.51
CA LEU A 225 4.75 -7.04 23.09
C LEU A 225 5.74 -5.93 22.74
N GLY A 226 6.31 -5.34 23.78
CA GLY A 226 7.29 -4.27 23.65
C GLY A 226 8.61 -4.76 23.05
N ARG A 227 9.41 -3.82 22.52
CA ARG A 227 10.73 -4.12 21.92
C ARG A 227 11.74 -4.76 22.90
N SER A 228 11.52 -4.61 24.21
CA SER A 228 12.37 -5.22 25.25
C SER A 228 12.07 -6.69 25.51
N GLN A 229 10.93 -7.19 25.03
CA GLN A 229 10.58 -8.60 25.11
C GLN A 229 11.16 -9.35 23.92
N SER A 230 11.48 -10.62 24.13
CA SER A 230 12.03 -11.52 23.10
C SER A 230 11.37 -12.89 23.12
N THR A 231 10.29 -13.05 23.89
CA THR A 231 9.59 -14.31 24.06
C THR A 231 8.09 -14.10 24.10
N VAL A 232 7.35 -15.06 23.57
CA VAL A 232 5.89 -15.18 23.67
C VAL A 232 5.59 -16.42 24.49
N SER A 233 4.88 -16.23 25.59
CA SER A 233 4.39 -17.30 26.47
C SER A 233 3.25 -16.80 27.34
N LEU A 234 2.52 -17.74 27.95
CA LEU A 234 1.58 -17.43 29.02
C LEU A 234 2.30 -16.91 30.26
N SER A 235 1.60 -16.14 31.09
CA SER A 235 2.14 -15.61 32.35
C SER A 235 2.52 -16.69 33.37
N THR A 236 1.99 -17.91 33.22
CA THR A 236 2.32 -19.07 34.07
C THR A 236 3.57 -19.82 33.62
N TYR A 237 4.07 -19.60 32.40
CA TYR A 237 5.22 -20.35 31.89
C TYR A 237 6.45 -20.17 32.80
N PRO A 238 7.22 -21.23 33.14
CA PRO A 238 7.23 -22.58 32.54
C PRO A 238 6.18 -23.56 33.08
N ASP A 239 5.34 -23.14 34.03
CA ASP A 239 4.26 -23.95 34.59
C ASP A 239 3.05 -23.99 33.65
N ALA A 240 2.32 -25.09 33.71
CA ALA A 240 1.16 -25.32 32.87
C ALA A 240 -0.08 -24.55 33.40
N ALA A 241 -0.87 -24.00 32.48
CA ALA A 241 -2.12 -23.33 32.79
C ALA A 241 -3.31 -24.30 32.71
N SER A 242 -4.30 -24.10 33.58
CA SER A 242 -5.57 -24.83 33.57
C SER A 242 -6.72 -23.93 33.16
N GLY A 243 -7.74 -24.52 32.52
CA GLY A 243 -9.00 -23.85 32.21
C GLY A 243 -8.98 -23.04 30.92
N SER A 244 -9.96 -22.13 30.78
CA SER A 244 -10.12 -21.35 29.56
C SER A 244 -9.07 -20.26 29.46
N THR A 245 -8.24 -20.34 28.42
CA THR A 245 -7.31 -19.27 28.08
C THR A 245 -7.66 -18.70 26.71
N PHE A 246 -7.84 -17.39 26.62
CA PHE A 246 -7.85 -16.68 25.34
C PHE A 246 -6.77 -15.62 25.37
N CYS A 247 -5.83 -15.70 24.43
CA CYS A 247 -4.70 -14.79 24.38
C CYS A 247 -4.32 -14.45 22.94
N GLN A 248 -4.00 -13.17 22.72
CA GLN A 248 -3.37 -12.71 21.49
C GLN A 248 -2.09 -11.96 21.85
N TRP A 249 -1.00 -12.26 21.17
CA TRP A 249 0.27 -11.53 21.27
C TRP A 249 0.56 -10.86 19.94
N LEU A 250 0.69 -9.54 19.95
CA LEU A 250 1.10 -8.76 18.79
C LEU A 250 2.55 -8.34 18.94
N ILE A 251 3.40 -8.79 18.02
CA ILE A 251 4.77 -8.30 17.89
C ILE A 251 4.79 -7.29 16.75
N ARG A 252 5.28 -6.06 17.02
CA ARG A 252 5.38 -4.99 16.04
C ARG A 252 6.80 -4.43 15.95
N GLY A 253 7.34 -4.43 14.75
CA GLY A 253 8.54 -3.72 14.35
C GLY A 253 8.23 -2.41 13.64
N SER A 254 9.25 -1.59 13.45
CA SER A 254 9.19 -0.42 12.56
C SER A 254 8.98 -0.85 11.09
N PRO A 255 8.59 0.06 10.18
CA PRO A 255 8.31 -0.29 8.78
C PRO A 255 9.48 -0.93 8.02
N THR A 256 10.71 -0.80 8.51
CA THR A 256 11.92 -1.40 7.92
C THR A 256 12.34 -2.71 8.60
N GLU A 257 11.60 -3.12 9.63
CA GLU A 257 11.89 -4.32 10.40
C GLU A 257 10.99 -5.49 9.99
N SER A 258 11.42 -6.68 10.36
CA SER A 258 10.66 -7.92 10.25
C SER A 258 10.85 -8.75 11.51
N VAL A 259 9.93 -9.65 11.79
CA VAL A 259 9.97 -10.52 12.97
C VAL A 259 10.57 -11.85 12.55
N GLU A 260 11.75 -12.20 13.07
CA GLU A 260 12.24 -13.59 13.04
C GLU A 260 11.79 -14.27 14.33
N PHE A 261 11.21 -15.46 14.23
CA PHE A 261 10.74 -16.20 15.39
C PHE A 261 11.03 -17.70 15.28
N GLU A 262 11.13 -18.36 16.43
CA GLU A 262 11.40 -19.79 16.58
C GLU A 262 10.50 -20.35 17.67
N ILE A 263 9.76 -21.41 17.33
CA ILE A 263 8.93 -22.13 18.29
C ILE A 263 9.85 -23.12 19.02
N ASP A 264 10.13 -22.84 20.29
CA ASP A 264 11.02 -23.66 21.12
C ASP A 264 10.22 -24.76 21.81
N GLU A 265 9.10 -24.39 22.46
CA GLU A 265 8.12 -25.33 22.99
C GLU A 265 6.72 -24.99 22.50
N LEU A 266 5.91 -26.04 22.32
CA LEU A 266 4.48 -25.93 22.01
C LEU A 266 3.81 -27.14 22.66
N ASP A 267 3.00 -26.86 23.67
CA ASP A 267 2.20 -27.82 24.42
C ASP A 267 0.73 -27.39 24.36
N LEU A 268 -0.05 -28.12 23.57
CA LEU A 268 -1.46 -27.88 23.31
C LEU A 268 -2.26 -29.13 23.67
N ASP A 269 -3.53 -28.95 24.02
CA ASP A 269 -4.47 -30.05 24.18
C ASP A 269 -4.74 -30.75 22.84
N SER A 270 -4.18 -31.96 22.73
CA SER A 270 -4.35 -32.89 21.62
C SER A 270 -5.00 -34.20 22.08
N ASP A 271 -5.57 -34.23 23.28
CA ASP A 271 -6.03 -35.49 23.88
C ASP A 271 -7.24 -36.03 23.11
N ASN A 272 -7.23 -37.33 22.86
CA ASN A 272 -8.24 -38.05 22.08
C ASN A 272 -8.41 -37.59 20.61
N MET A 273 -7.45 -36.87 20.05
CA MET A 273 -7.47 -36.46 18.64
C MET A 273 -6.90 -37.53 17.70
N LEU A 274 -7.61 -37.80 16.61
CA LEU A 274 -7.10 -38.66 15.54
C LEU A 274 -6.06 -37.92 14.68
N PRO A 275 -5.12 -38.63 14.03
CA PRO A 275 -4.18 -38.01 13.10
C PRO A 275 -4.90 -37.16 12.03
N GLY A 276 -4.48 -35.90 11.88
CA GLY A 276 -5.06 -34.95 10.92
C GLY A 276 -6.31 -34.21 11.41
N GLN A 277 -6.78 -34.46 12.63
CA GLN A 277 -7.83 -33.63 13.24
C GLN A 277 -7.28 -32.32 13.80
N MET A 278 -8.19 -31.36 14.00
CA MET A 278 -7.91 -30.13 14.71
C MET A 278 -7.76 -30.44 16.20
N CYS A 279 -6.92 -29.65 16.85
CA CYS A 279 -6.67 -29.73 18.29
C CYS A 279 -7.89 -29.29 19.10
N ASN A 280 -7.94 -29.71 20.36
CA ASN A 280 -8.87 -29.13 21.31
C ASN A 280 -8.53 -27.64 21.54
N ASP A 281 -7.23 -27.34 21.66
CA ASP A 281 -6.72 -25.97 21.72
C ASP A 281 -6.52 -25.40 20.32
N LEU A 282 -6.89 -24.14 20.09
CA LEU A 282 -6.65 -23.48 18.81
C LEU A 282 -5.43 -22.58 18.88
N PHE A 283 -4.50 -22.77 17.95
CA PHE A 283 -3.28 -21.97 17.86
C PHE A 283 -3.07 -21.44 16.44
N TYR A 284 -2.91 -20.13 16.32
CA TYR A 284 -2.73 -19.43 15.04
C TYR A 284 -1.53 -18.50 15.07
N ILE A 285 -0.84 -18.40 13.93
CA ILE A 285 0.23 -17.42 13.70
C ILE A 285 -0.04 -16.69 12.38
N TRP A 286 -0.46 -15.44 12.45
CA TRP A 286 -0.73 -14.59 11.29
C TRP A 286 0.47 -13.70 10.96
N GLY A 287 0.61 -13.35 9.68
CA GLY A 287 1.71 -12.52 9.19
C GLY A 287 2.95 -13.29 8.74
N SER A 288 2.84 -14.60 8.50
CA SER A 288 3.90 -15.44 7.94
C SER A 288 3.33 -16.53 7.02
N ALA A 289 3.54 -16.42 5.72
CA ALA A 289 3.14 -17.41 4.70
C ALA A 289 3.83 -18.77 4.87
N GLN A 290 4.89 -18.83 5.68
CA GLN A 290 5.61 -20.07 6.02
C GLN A 290 4.86 -20.95 7.02
N ILE A 291 3.81 -20.42 7.67
CA ILE A 291 3.00 -21.15 8.64
C ILE A 291 1.63 -21.43 8.03
N SER A 292 1.26 -22.71 8.01
CA SER A 292 -0.11 -23.12 7.70
C SER A 292 -0.96 -23.01 8.96
N ASN A 293 -2.08 -22.28 8.86
CA ASN A 293 -3.03 -22.10 9.95
C ASN A 293 -4.30 -22.94 9.73
N PRO A 294 -4.98 -23.39 10.81
CA PRO A 294 -4.47 -23.43 12.19
C PRO A 294 -3.28 -24.38 12.34
N VAL A 295 -2.46 -24.17 13.38
CA VAL A 295 -1.37 -25.08 13.71
C VAL A 295 -1.94 -26.38 14.28
N HIS A 296 -1.59 -27.51 13.67
CA HIS A 296 -1.95 -28.83 14.16
C HIS A 296 -1.03 -29.26 15.32
N CYS A 297 -1.59 -29.98 16.29
CA CYS A 297 -0.96 -30.45 17.53
C CYS A 297 -0.60 -31.94 17.45
N ASP A 298 -0.79 -32.59 16.31
CA ASP A 298 -0.21 -33.91 16.11
C ASP A 298 1.33 -33.79 16.20
N SER A 299 1.96 -34.79 16.81
CA SER A 299 3.39 -34.74 17.12
C SER A 299 4.25 -34.44 15.90
N ARG A 300 3.89 -34.97 14.72
CA ARG A 300 4.64 -34.72 13.49
C ARG A 300 4.57 -33.25 13.06
N SER A 301 3.39 -32.63 13.12
CA SER A 301 3.23 -31.21 12.81
C SER A 301 4.00 -30.34 13.80
N VAL A 302 3.85 -30.59 15.11
CA VAL A 302 4.55 -29.83 16.16
C VAL A 302 6.06 -29.97 16.04
N ASP A 303 6.56 -31.20 15.88
CA ASP A 303 8.00 -31.47 15.74
C ASP A 303 8.58 -30.88 14.44
N SER A 304 7.76 -30.76 13.39
CA SER A 304 8.18 -30.10 12.15
C SER A 304 8.34 -28.58 12.29
N LEU A 305 7.68 -27.97 13.28
CA LEU A 305 7.75 -26.53 13.55
C LEU A 305 8.86 -26.18 14.55
N LYS A 306 9.15 -27.08 15.50
CA LYS A 306 10.11 -26.83 16.57
C LYS A 306 11.54 -26.65 16.07
N GLY A 307 12.27 -25.71 16.68
CA GLY A 307 13.70 -25.47 16.40
C GLY A 307 14.00 -24.89 15.01
N ARG A 308 12.98 -24.48 14.26
CA ARG A 308 13.12 -23.80 12.96
C ARG A 308 12.88 -22.32 13.12
N LYS A 309 13.65 -21.54 12.35
CA LYS A 309 13.48 -20.10 12.26
C LYS A 309 12.53 -19.74 11.14
N TYR A 310 11.52 -18.97 11.50
CA TYR A 310 10.54 -18.39 10.61
C TYR A 310 10.72 -16.89 10.54
N LYS A 311 10.13 -16.30 9.51
CA LYS A 311 10.17 -14.87 9.27
C LYS A 311 8.78 -14.39 8.91
N SER A 312 8.33 -13.30 9.52
CA SER A 312 7.13 -12.61 9.10
C SER A 312 7.29 -12.01 7.70
N ASP A 313 6.17 -11.92 6.98
CA ASP A 313 6.12 -11.32 5.63
C ASP A 313 6.16 -9.79 5.69
N SER A 314 5.92 -9.22 6.87
CA SER A 314 5.87 -7.79 7.13
C SER A 314 6.52 -7.44 8.47
N ASN A 315 6.33 -6.22 8.95
CA ASN A 315 6.83 -5.72 10.23
C ASN A 315 6.01 -6.12 11.45
N TRP A 316 5.07 -7.07 11.31
CA TRP A 316 4.20 -7.50 12.40
C TRP A 316 4.00 -9.02 12.39
N LEU A 317 3.65 -9.57 13.55
CA LEU A 317 3.25 -10.96 13.72
C LEU A 317 2.17 -11.03 14.80
N LEU A 318 1.05 -11.70 14.52
CA LEU A 318 -0.02 -11.93 15.50
C LEU A 318 -0.10 -13.40 15.84
N ILE A 319 0.06 -13.73 17.11
CA ILE A 319 -0.06 -15.09 17.63
C ILE A 319 -1.34 -15.15 18.46
N GLU A 320 -2.19 -16.15 18.22
CA GLU A 320 -3.43 -16.35 18.97
C GLU A 320 -3.46 -17.76 19.56
N LEU A 321 -3.80 -17.85 20.84
CA LEU A 321 -4.05 -19.09 21.56
C LEU A 321 -5.46 -19.08 22.15
N ARG A 322 -6.19 -20.19 21.94
CA ARG A 322 -7.42 -20.50 22.64
C ARG A 322 -7.30 -21.87 23.28
N MET A 323 -7.30 -21.92 24.60
CA MET A 323 -7.27 -23.19 25.33
C MET A 323 -8.67 -23.70 25.64
N ASN A 324 -8.84 -25.00 25.48
CA ASN A 324 -10.04 -25.73 25.80
C ASN A 324 -10.33 -25.66 27.31
N PRO A 325 -11.49 -25.12 27.74
CA PRO A 325 -11.84 -25.07 29.16
C PRO A 325 -12.07 -26.44 29.80
N TRP A 326 -12.26 -27.49 29.00
CA TRP A 326 -12.54 -28.85 29.46
C TRP A 326 -11.34 -29.79 29.34
N SER A 327 -10.13 -29.26 29.17
CA SER A 327 -8.93 -30.10 29.13
C SER A 327 -8.76 -30.86 30.46
N GLU A 328 -8.52 -32.17 30.39
CA GLU A 328 -8.34 -33.02 31.58
C GLU A 328 -7.01 -32.73 32.29
N ARG A 329 -6.03 -32.19 31.57
CA ARG A 329 -4.71 -31.83 32.08
C ARG A 329 -4.35 -30.38 31.76
N PRO A 330 -3.52 -29.73 32.59
CA PRO A 330 -3.01 -28.41 32.28
C PRO A 330 -1.97 -28.48 31.15
N HIS A 331 -1.90 -27.42 30.35
CA HIS A 331 -0.95 -27.28 29.24
C HIS A 331 -0.15 -25.99 29.35
N LYS A 332 1.11 -26.01 28.93
CA LYS A 332 2.01 -24.84 29.00
C LYS A 332 1.74 -23.79 27.92
N GLY A 333 1.08 -24.17 26.83
CA GLY A 333 0.93 -23.31 25.66
C GLY A 333 2.23 -23.15 24.86
N PRO A 334 2.40 -22.04 24.12
CA PRO A 334 3.59 -21.78 23.33
C PRO A 334 4.72 -21.18 24.17
N PHE A 335 5.96 -21.53 23.83
CA PHE A 335 7.15 -20.77 24.17
C PHE A 335 7.91 -20.46 22.87
N ILE A 336 7.79 -19.22 22.41
CA ILE A 336 8.35 -18.77 21.13
C ILE A 336 9.38 -17.69 21.41
N LYS A 337 10.58 -17.85 20.87
CA LYS A 337 11.61 -16.80 20.88
C LYS A 337 11.44 -15.95 19.63
N TYR A 338 11.56 -14.64 19.75
CA TYR A 338 11.55 -13.75 18.60
C TYR A 338 12.60 -12.66 18.72
N ARG A 339 12.95 -12.10 17.57
CA ARG A 339 13.77 -10.89 17.46
C ARG A 339 13.29 -10.05 16.28
N LEU A 340 13.39 -8.74 16.44
CA LEU A 340 13.23 -7.80 15.34
C LEU A 340 14.53 -7.77 14.54
N LEU A 341 14.40 -7.89 13.23
CA LEU A 341 15.48 -7.75 12.28
C LEU A 341 15.26 -6.49 11.49
N ASP A 342 16.24 -5.60 11.55
CA ASP A 342 16.43 -4.62 10.49
C ASP A 342 16.52 -5.40 9.19
N SER A 343 15.55 -5.21 8.31
CA SER A 343 15.70 -5.67 6.95
C SER A 343 16.76 -4.78 6.33
N PRO A 344 17.92 -5.31 5.91
CA PRO A 344 18.87 -4.51 5.16
C PRO A 344 18.21 -4.22 3.82
N ILE A 345 17.48 -3.09 3.74
CA ILE A 345 16.66 -2.67 2.59
C ILE A 345 15.37 -3.55 2.49
N PRO A 346 14.20 -3.02 2.05
CA PRO A 346 13.02 -3.85 1.77
C PRO A 346 13.43 -4.94 0.79
N HIS A 347 13.12 -6.20 1.11
CA HIS A 347 13.78 -7.33 0.47
C HIS A 347 13.79 -7.27 -1.07
N PRO A 348 14.98 -7.30 -1.68
CA PRO A 348 15.12 -7.49 -3.10
C PRO A 348 14.95 -8.98 -3.46
N LEU A 349 13.91 -9.31 -4.24
CA LEU A 349 14.00 -10.45 -5.17
C LEU A 349 15.30 -10.28 -6.00
N ARG A 350 16.23 -11.23 -5.85
CA ARG A 350 17.42 -11.35 -6.70
C ARG A 350 17.00 -11.45 -8.17
N ALA A 351 17.33 -10.44 -8.96
CA ALA A 351 17.98 -10.60 -10.26
C ALA A 351 18.56 -9.26 -10.73
N PHE A 352 19.77 -9.32 -11.27
CA PHE A 352 20.54 -8.27 -11.96
C PHE A 352 21.19 -7.18 -11.10
N SER A 353 22.43 -7.48 -10.72
CA SER A 353 23.49 -6.51 -10.51
C SER A 353 23.80 -5.75 -11.80
N ALA A 354 23.71 -4.42 -11.74
CA ALA A 354 24.71 -3.51 -12.29
C ALA A 354 24.59 -2.19 -11.53
N GLU A 355 25.69 -1.78 -10.90
CA GLU A 355 25.87 -0.46 -10.31
C GLU A 355 25.63 0.63 -11.36
N VAL A 356 25.07 1.78 -10.96
CA VAL A 356 25.66 3.11 -11.18
C VAL A 356 24.81 4.15 -10.44
N SER A 357 25.51 4.93 -9.62
CA SER A 357 25.04 6.07 -8.86
C SER A 357 24.60 7.21 -9.79
N SER A 358 23.54 7.94 -9.43
CA SER A 358 23.41 9.32 -9.89
C SER A 358 22.81 10.23 -8.82
N SER A 359 23.52 11.34 -8.62
CA SER A 359 23.35 12.40 -7.65
C SER A 359 22.09 13.23 -7.89
N SER A 360 21.30 13.46 -6.84
CA SER A 360 20.20 14.41 -6.84
C SER A 360 20.71 15.83 -6.51
N SER A 361 20.63 16.73 -7.48
CA SER A 361 20.72 18.17 -7.25
C SER A 361 19.36 18.71 -6.81
N SER A 362 19.08 18.63 -5.50
CA SER A 362 17.96 19.31 -4.84
C SER A 362 18.42 20.69 -4.37
N SER A 363 18.19 21.73 -5.17
CA SER A 363 18.37 23.13 -4.71
C SER A 363 17.53 24.18 -5.44
N GLN A 364 16.73 23.82 -6.45
CA GLN A 364 15.94 24.81 -7.21
C GLN A 364 14.58 25.15 -6.59
N ASN A 365 14.02 24.31 -5.71
CA ASN A 365 12.68 24.54 -5.17
C ASN A 365 12.60 25.56 -4.02
N CYS A 366 13.71 25.84 -3.31
CA CYS A 366 13.69 26.81 -2.20
C CYS A 366 13.71 28.27 -2.66
N ILE A 367 14.34 28.57 -3.81
CA ILE A 367 14.53 29.96 -4.27
C ILE A 367 13.20 30.57 -4.77
N MET A 368 12.34 29.76 -5.39
CA MET A 368 11.06 30.22 -5.94
C MET A 368 10.02 30.55 -4.86
N ILE A 369 9.99 29.78 -3.77
CA ILE A 369 9.07 30.03 -2.64
C ILE A 369 9.45 31.34 -1.93
N SER A 370 10.74 31.61 -1.75
CA SER A 370 11.22 32.86 -1.14
C SER A 370 10.88 34.09 -2.00
N LEU A 371 11.03 34.00 -3.32
CA LEU A 371 10.64 35.09 -4.23
C LEU A 371 9.12 35.34 -4.20
N LEU A 372 8.32 34.28 -4.10
CA LEU A 372 6.86 34.36 -4.04
C LEU A 372 6.36 35.04 -2.76
N ILE A 373 6.95 34.71 -1.61
CA ILE A 373 6.63 35.36 -0.34
C ILE A 373 6.96 36.86 -0.41
N VAL A 374 8.07 37.23 -1.03
CA VAL A 374 8.45 38.64 -1.22
C VAL A 374 7.46 39.37 -2.12
N VAL A 375 7.02 38.76 -3.23
CA VAL A 375 6.02 39.37 -4.13
C VAL A 375 4.67 39.51 -3.45
N VAL A 376 4.20 38.52 -2.70
CA VAL A 376 2.92 38.58 -1.97
C VAL A 376 2.99 39.62 -0.84
N LEU A 377 4.10 39.69 -0.10
CA LEU A 377 4.31 40.71 0.94
C LEU A 377 4.42 42.13 0.35
N CYS A 378 5.01 42.29 -0.84
CA CYS A 378 5.05 43.57 -1.55
C CYS A 378 3.67 43.99 -2.06
N LEU A 379 2.86 43.05 -2.56
CA LEU A 379 1.50 43.32 -3.03
C LEU A 379 0.49 43.58 -1.90
N LEU A 380 0.72 43.04 -0.70
CA LEU A 380 -0.11 43.29 0.49
C LEU A 380 0.21 44.61 1.21
N ARG A 381 1.32 45.29 0.85
CA ARG A 381 1.73 46.59 1.42
C ARG A 381 1.39 47.80 0.53
N LEU A 382 0.77 47.59 -0.62
CA LEU A 382 0.20 48.61 -1.52
C LEU A 382 -1.33 48.57 -1.42
#